data_AF-A0A7R6X6R5-F1
#
_entry.id   AF-A0A7R6X6R5-F1
#
_cell.length_a   1.000
_cell.length_b   1.000
_cell.length_c   1.000
_cell.angle_alpha   90.00
_cell.angle_beta   90.00
_cell.angle_gamma   90.00
#
_symmetry.space_group_name_H-M   'P 1'
#
loop_
_entity.id
_entity.type
_entity.pdbx_description
1 polymer ?
#
loop_
_entity_poly.entity_id
_entity_poly.type
_entity_poly.pdbx_seq_one_letter_code
_entity_poly.pdbx_strand_id
1 'polypeptide(L)'
;MAPLRGWGPKGKRLRGLAPHGRWRTLTFLGALRWDRLAAPCVFDGPINGQCFRAYVEQQLVTVLKPGDIVVMDNLGSHKSAAIRQMIKAAGARLWYLPPYSPDLNPIEQAFAKIKHRMRQAQKRTVEDTWRHIGHLVETIEAAECKNYFENAGYASVKT
;
A
#
# COMPACT_ATOMS: atom_id res chain seq x y z
N MET A 1 -5.26 -5.51 -14.32
CA MET A 1 -5.31 -6.69 -13.42
C MET A 1 -6.50 -7.59 -13.80
N ALA A 2 -6.34 -8.91 -13.77
CA ALA A 2 -7.42 -9.88 -13.99
C ALA A 2 -7.35 -11.00 -12.94
N PRO A 3 -8.47 -11.67 -12.59
CA PRO A 3 -8.44 -12.83 -11.70
C PRO A 3 -7.61 -13.97 -12.30
N LEU A 4 -6.79 -14.61 -11.48
CA LEU A 4 -6.01 -15.79 -11.87
C LEU A 4 -6.78 -17.10 -11.69
N ARG A 5 -7.77 -17.10 -10.80
CA ARG A 5 -8.61 -18.23 -10.42
C ARG A 5 -10.01 -17.73 -10.12
N GLY A 6 -11.01 -18.61 -10.20
CA GLY A 6 -12.39 -18.31 -9.82
C GLY A 6 -13.19 -19.58 -9.59
N TRP A 7 -14.40 -19.41 -9.07
CA TRP A 7 -15.32 -20.49 -8.72
C TRP A 7 -16.47 -20.55 -9.74
N GLY A 8 -16.91 -21.75 -10.10
CA GLY A 8 -18.01 -21.97 -11.04
C GLY A 8 -18.64 -23.35 -10.89
N PRO A 9 -19.79 -23.61 -11.54
CA PRO A 9 -20.46 -24.89 -11.46
C PRO A 9 -19.57 -26.06 -11.89
N LYS A 10 -19.63 -27.17 -11.16
CA LYS A 10 -18.87 -28.39 -11.49
C LYS A 10 -19.18 -28.83 -12.92
N GLY A 11 -18.14 -29.14 -13.69
CA GLY A 11 -18.25 -29.58 -15.09
C GLY A 11 -18.49 -28.46 -16.11
N LYS A 12 -18.64 -27.19 -15.69
CA LYS A 12 -18.78 -26.05 -16.60
C LYS A 12 -17.49 -25.24 -16.69
N ARG A 13 -17.13 -24.81 -17.90
CA ARG A 13 -15.99 -23.91 -18.11
C ARG A 13 -16.29 -22.53 -17.52
N LEU A 14 -15.42 -22.06 -16.63
CA LEU A 14 -15.43 -20.68 -16.16
C LEU A 14 -14.86 -19.77 -17.25
N ARG A 15 -15.65 -18.82 -17.74
CA ARG A 15 -15.19 -17.80 -18.70
C ARG A 15 -14.62 -16.61 -17.94
N GLY A 16 -13.41 -16.19 -18.31
CA GLY A 16 -12.74 -15.02 -17.76
C GLY A 16 -12.33 -14.06 -18.87
N LEU A 17 -12.31 -12.76 -18.57
CA LEU A 17 -11.85 -11.71 -19.47
C LEU A 17 -10.56 -11.10 -18.94
N ALA A 18 -9.54 -11.04 -19.79
CA ALA A 18 -8.29 -10.36 -19.50
C ALA A 18 -8.09 -9.24 -20.54
N PRO A 19 -7.65 -8.04 -20.12
CA PRO A 19 -7.31 -7.00 -21.07
C PRO A 19 -6.14 -7.46 -21.95
N HIS A 20 -6.19 -7.05 -23.22
CA HIS A 20 -5.19 -7.37 -24.24
C HIS A 20 -4.62 -6.06 -24.82
N GLY A 21 -3.36 -6.07 -25.25
CA GLY A 21 -2.69 -4.89 -25.81
C GLY A 21 -1.86 -4.10 -24.79
N ARG A 22 -1.80 -2.76 -24.95
CA ARG A 22 -0.94 -1.89 -24.15
C ARG A 22 -1.53 -1.63 -22.77
N TRP A 23 -0.74 -1.91 -21.74
CA TRP A 23 -1.14 -1.74 -20.34
C TRP A 23 -0.74 -0.33 -19.87
N ARG A 24 -1.63 0.33 -19.13
CA ARG A 24 -1.27 1.48 -18.31
C ARG A 24 -0.90 0.98 -16.91
N THR A 25 0.20 1.50 -16.37
CA THR A 25 0.63 1.20 -15.01
C THR A 25 0.17 2.32 -14.11
N LEU A 26 -0.45 1.98 -12.98
CA LEU A 26 -0.73 2.92 -11.90
C LEU A 26 0.06 2.48 -10.68
N THR A 27 0.70 3.42 -9.98
CA THR A 27 1.42 3.14 -8.74
C THR A 27 0.59 3.63 -7.57
N PHE A 28 0.27 2.73 -6.64
CA PHE A 28 -0.42 3.08 -5.40
C PHE A 28 0.59 3.16 -4.26
N LEU A 29 0.56 4.27 -3.52
CA LEU A 29 1.29 4.48 -2.28
C LEU A 29 0.32 4.64 -1.12
N GLY A 30 0.75 4.25 0.06
CA GLY A 30 0.02 4.45 1.30
C GLY A 30 0.91 4.17 2.49
N ALA A 31 0.42 4.52 3.68
CA ALA A 31 1.05 4.21 4.95
C ALA A 31 0.06 3.43 5.82
N LEU A 32 0.49 2.29 6.36
CA LEU A 32 -0.35 1.52 7.28
C LEU A 32 -0.08 1.98 8.72
N ARG A 33 -1.15 2.30 9.44
CA ARG A 33 -1.13 2.50 10.90
C ARG A 33 -1.84 1.34 11.57
N TRP A 34 -1.64 1.17 12.87
CA TRP A 34 -2.25 0.09 13.65
C TRP A 34 -3.78 0.09 13.60
N ASP A 35 -4.41 1.22 13.26
CA ASP A 35 -5.85 1.44 13.26
C ASP A 35 -6.45 1.75 11.88
N ARG A 36 -5.64 2.06 10.86
CA ARG A 36 -6.14 2.47 9.53
C ARG A 36 -5.06 2.46 8.46
N LEU A 37 -5.49 2.43 7.20
CA LEU A 37 -4.64 2.84 6.09
C LEU A 37 -4.70 4.38 5.95
N ALA A 38 -3.54 5.02 5.86
CA ALA A 38 -3.37 6.47 5.84
C ALA A 38 -2.58 6.93 4.60
N ALA A 39 -2.70 8.22 4.27
CA ALA A 39 -2.03 8.85 3.12
C ALA A 39 -2.15 8.05 1.80
N PRO A 40 -3.33 7.54 1.39
CA PRO A 40 -3.45 6.85 0.11
C PRO A 40 -3.18 7.82 -1.05
N CYS A 41 -2.35 7.41 -2.01
CA CYS A 41 -2.03 8.23 -3.19
C CYS A 41 -1.83 7.34 -4.41
N VAL A 42 -2.35 7.75 -5.57
CA VAL A 42 -2.17 7.03 -6.84
C VAL A 42 -1.44 7.91 -7.84
N PHE A 43 -0.41 7.38 -8.47
CA PHE A 43 0.33 7.99 -9.56
C PHE A 43 0.01 7.30 -10.89
N ASP A 44 -0.05 8.09 -11.96
CA ASP A 44 -0.07 7.56 -13.33
C ASP A 44 1.37 7.22 -13.75
N GLY A 45 1.65 5.92 -13.86
CA GLY A 45 2.97 5.38 -14.21
C GLY A 45 3.86 5.02 -13.02
N PRO A 46 5.09 4.54 -13.32
CA PRO A 46 6.12 4.28 -12.33
C PRO A 46 6.54 5.56 -11.61
N ILE A 47 6.85 5.45 -10.32
CA ILE A 47 7.38 6.56 -9.53
C ILE A 47 8.91 6.54 -9.50
N ASN A 48 9.51 7.71 -9.30
CA ASN A 48 10.94 7.89 -9.02
C ASN A 48 11.14 8.59 -7.65
N GLY A 49 12.39 8.91 -7.30
CA GLY A 49 12.70 9.59 -6.05
C GLY A 49 12.02 10.97 -5.89
N GLN A 50 11.75 11.68 -6.98
CA GLN A 50 11.05 12.97 -6.96
C GLN A 50 9.56 12.78 -6.64
N CYS A 51 8.89 11.85 -7.31
CA CYS A 51 7.49 11.50 -7.03
C CYS A 51 7.32 11.02 -5.59
N PHE A 52 8.24 10.17 -5.10
CA PHE A 52 8.19 9.69 -3.73
C PHE A 52 8.43 10.81 -2.71
N ARG A 53 9.37 11.73 -2.97
CA ARG A 53 9.57 12.92 -2.14
C ARG A 53 8.30 13.77 -2.05
N ALA A 54 7.65 14.03 -3.19
CA ALA A 54 6.40 14.79 -3.23
C ALA A 54 5.28 14.10 -2.44
N TYR A 55 5.18 12.76 -2.54
CA TYR A 55 4.27 11.99 -1.70
C TYR A 55 4.56 12.17 -0.19
N VAL A 56 5.83 12.10 0.22
CA VAL A 56 6.18 12.29 1.63
C VAL A 56 5.80 13.68 2.12
N GLU A 57 6.14 14.71 1.34
CA GLU A 57 5.90 16.11 1.68
C GLU A 57 4.40 16.44 1.74
N GLN A 58 3.63 16.04 0.72
CA GLN A 58 2.26 16.49 0.53
C GLN A 58 1.22 15.58 1.18
N GLN A 59 1.53 14.30 1.39
CA GLN A 59 0.57 13.30 1.85
C GLN A 59 1.00 12.65 3.17
N LEU A 60 2.24 12.16 3.27
CA LEU A 60 2.65 11.42 4.47
C LEU A 60 2.79 12.33 5.68
N VAL A 61 3.54 13.42 5.57
CA VAL A 61 3.86 14.32 6.69
C VAL A 61 2.59 14.94 7.30
N THR A 62 1.57 15.21 6.50
CA THR A 62 0.32 15.83 6.95
C THR A 62 -0.50 14.94 7.89
N VAL A 63 -0.24 13.63 7.90
CA VAL A 63 -0.92 12.65 8.77
C VAL A 63 -0.04 12.12 9.91
N LEU A 64 1.21 12.58 10.01
CA LEU A 64 2.12 12.20 11.10
C LEU A 64 1.83 13.00 12.37
N LYS A 65 2.13 12.38 13.51
CA LYS A 65 2.11 13.02 14.82
C LYS A 65 3.51 12.94 15.45
N PRO A 66 3.89 13.91 16.30
CA PRO A 66 5.11 13.80 17.09
C PRO A 66 5.16 12.48 17.86
N GLY A 67 6.30 11.79 17.80
CA GLY A 67 6.50 10.47 18.40
C GLY A 67 6.20 9.29 17.46
N ASP A 68 5.58 9.50 16.30
CA ASP A 68 5.37 8.44 15.32
C ASP A 68 6.70 7.85 14.82
N ILE A 69 6.66 6.55 14.49
CA ILE A 69 7.76 5.86 13.82
C ILE A 69 7.29 5.49 12.41
N VAL A 70 7.93 6.08 11.42
CA VAL A 70 7.76 5.73 10.00
C VAL A 70 8.74 4.62 9.68
N VAL A 71 8.22 3.44 9.36
CA VAL A 71 9.00 2.30 8.88
C VAL A 71 8.86 2.24 7.36
N MET A 72 9.99 2.24 6.65
CA MET A 72 10.03 2.10 5.19
C MET A 72 10.84 0.87 4.78
N ASP A 73 10.53 0.30 3.62
CA ASP A 73 11.42 -0.68 3.00
C ASP A 73 12.78 -0.04 2.62
N ASN A 74 13.75 -0.88 2.26
CA ASN A 74 15.13 -0.45 1.99
C ASN A 74 15.38 0.03 0.55
N LEU A 75 14.34 0.42 -0.20
CA LEU A 75 14.45 0.82 -1.60
C LEU A 75 15.24 2.14 -1.75
N GLY A 76 16.04 2.24 -2.81
CA GLY A 76 16.90 3.42 -3.06
C GLY A 76 16.13 4.74 -3.13
N SER A 77 14.92 4.73 -3.69
CA SER A 77 14.04 5.91 -3.76
C SER A 77 13.63 6.47 -2.39
N HIS A 78 13.68 5.66 -1.34
CA HIS A 78 13.30 6.07 0.02
C HIS A 78 14.44 6.80 0.74
N LYS A 79 15.69 6.66 0.28
CA LYS A 79 16.90 7.04 1.03
C LYS A 79 17.35 8.50 0.89
N SER A 80 16.49 9.41 0.47
CA SER A 80 16.91 10.82 0.34
C SER A 80 17.09 11.50 1.71
N ALA A 81 18.11 12.34 1.85
CA ALA A 81 18.31 13.15 3.05
C ALA A 81 17.11 14.07 3.33
N ALA A 82 16.46 14.57 2.27
CA ALA A 82 15.28 15.42 2.36
C ALA A 82 14.10 14.69 3.02
N ILE A 83 13.85 13.41 2.68
CA ILE A 83 12.78 12.60 3.30
C ILE A 83 12.99 12.49 4.80
N ARG A 84 14.23 12.19 5.22
CA ARG A 84 14.57 12.10 6.65
C ARG A 84 14.36 13.44 7.37
N GLN A 85 14.74 14.55 6.75
CA GLN A 85 14.56 15.89 7.33
C GLN A 85 13.07 16.23 7.49
N MET A 86 12.24 15.98 6.48
CA MET A 86 10.80 16.24 6.53
C MET A 86 10.09 15.44 7.63
N ILE A 87 10.40 14.14 7.75
CA ILE A 87 9.83 13.28 8.81
C ILE A 87 10.28 13.75 10.19
N LYS A 88 11.55 14.11 10.35
CA LYS A 88 12.07 14.64 11.62
C LYS A 88 11.43 15.99 11.99
N ALA A 89 11.21 16.87 11.01
CA ALA A 89 10.54 18.15 11.22
C ALA A 89 9.09 17.98 11.70
N ALA A 90 8.42 16.90 11.30
CA ALA A 90 7.10 16.52 11.83
C ALA A 90 7.13 15.92 13.25
N GLY A 91 8.32 15.83 13.88
CA GLY A 91 8.50 15.21 15.20
C GLY A 91 8.49 13.67 15.18
N ALA A 92 8.57 13.05 14.00
CA ALA A 92 8.56 11.60 13.83
C ALA A 92 9.97 11.03 13.59
N ARG A 93 10.12 9.72 13.75
CA ARG A 93 11.37 8.96 13.52
C ARG A 93 11.25 8.14 12.25
N LEU A 94 12.34 8.01 11.49
CA LEU A 94 12.41 7.20 10.27
C LEU A 94 13.31 5.98 10.47
N TRP A 95 12.74 4.79 10.32
CA TRP A 95 13.42 3.49 10.39
C TRP A 95 13.32 2.78 9.04
N TYR A 96 14.34 2.00 8.71
CA TYR A 96 14.36 1.16 7.50
C TYR A 96 14.36 -0.31 7.87
N LEU A 97 13.61 -1.10 7.12
CA LEU A 97 13.68 -2.56 7.21
C LEU A 97 15.00 -3.08 6.63
N PRO A 98 15.47 -4.25 7.09
CA PRO A 98 16.58 -4.94 6.44
C PRO A 98 16.25 -5.23 4.96
N PRO A 99 17.27 -5.34 4.08
CA PRO A 99 17.06 -5.74 2.69
C PRO A 99 16.31 -7.08 2.60
N TYR A 100 15.39 -7.18 1.64
CA TYR A 100 14.64 -8.41 1.35
C TYR A 100 13.80 -8.96 2.51
N SER A 101 13.30 -8.09 3.39
CA SER A 101 12.41 -8.46 4.51
C SER A 101 10.97 -7.96 4.32
N PRO A 102 10.25 -8.39 3.27
CA PRO A 102 8.86 -7.98 3.05
C PRO A 102 7.89 -8.59 4.08
N ASP A 103 8.28 -9.70 4.71
CA ASP A 103 7.59 -10.34 5.82
C ASP A 103 7.49 -9.45 7.06
N LEU A 104 8.50 -8.60 7.27
CA LEU A 104 8.50 -7.57 8.32
C LEU A 104 7.75 -6.31 7.92
N ASN A 105 7.13 -6.24 6.75
CA ASN A 105 6.39 -5.06 6.29
C ASN A 105 4.87 -5.31 6.31
N PRO A 106 4.14 -4.88 7.35
CA PRO A 106 2.73 -5.22 7.51
C PRO A 106 1.83 -4.67 6.38
N ILE A 107 2.24 -3.58 5.70
CA ILE A 107 1.47 -3.02 4.59
C ILE A 107 1.38 -3.95 3.38
N GLU A 108 2.31 -4.90 3.22
CA GLU A 108 2.28 -5.86 2.11
C GLU A 108 1.01 -6.74 2.15
N GLN A 109 0.52 -7.05 3.35
CA GLN A 109 -0.73 -7.80 3.54
C GLN A 109 -1.95 -6.97 3.12
N ALA A 110 -2.00 -5.69 3.50
CA ALA A 110 -3.03 -4.75 3.06
C ALA A 110 -3.02 -4.60 1.52
N PHE A 111 -1.83 -4.45 0.92
CA PHE A 111 -1.69 -4.41 -0.53
C PHE A 111 -2.11 -5.72 -1.20
N ALA A 112 -1.85 -6.88 -0.60
CA ALA A 112 -2.33 -8.16 -1.11
C ALA A 112 -3.87 -8.20 -1.18
N LYS A 113 -4.57 -7.74 -0.12
CA LYS A 113 -6.03 -7.61 -0.11
C LYS A 113 -6.54 -6.64 -1.17
N ILE A 114 -5.95 -5.44 -1.27
CA ILE A 114 -6.32 -4.44 -2.29
C ILE A 114 -6.15 -5.03 -3.69
N LYS A 115 -4.98 -5.62 -3.99
CA LYS A 115 -4.71 -6.28 -5.28
C LYS A 115 -5.73 -7.38 -5.57
N HIS A 116 -6.14 -8.15 -4.57
CA HIS A 116 -7.15 -9.19 -4.73
C HIS A 116 -8.52 -8.61 -5.11
N ARG A 117 -9.01 -7.61 -4.36
CA ARG A 117 -10.29 -6.94 -4.64
C ARG A 117 -10.29 -6.22 -5.98
N MET A 118 -9.19 -5.54 -6.32
CA MET A 118 -9.00 -4.93 -7.63
C MET A 118 -9.09 -5.93 -8.79
N ARG A 119 -8.51 -7.13 -8.64
CA ARG A 119 -8.64 -8.21 -9.64
C ARG A 119 -10.09 -8.67 -9.78
N GLN A 120 -10.83 -8.80 -8.68
CA GLN A 120 -12.26 -9.18 -8.70
C GLN A 120 -13.13 -8.13 -9.39
N ALA A 121 -12.91 -6.84 -9.09
CA ALA A 121 -13.73 -5.75 -9.61
C ALA A 121 -13.52 -5.48 -11.12
N GLN A 122 -12.36 -5.87 -11.67
CA GLN A 122 -12.08 -5.79 -13.10
C GLN A 122 -12.30 -4.42 -13.75
N LYS A 123 -12.14 -3.32 -13.01
CA LYS A 123 -12.22 -1.97 -13.58
C LYS A 123 -11.17 -1.77 -14.68
N ARG A 124 -11.57 -1.08 -15.76
CA ARG A 124 -10.79 -0.99 -17.01
C ARG A 124 -10.38 0.44 -17.40
N THR A 125 -10.90 1.45 -16.72
CA THR A 125 -10.49 2.84 -16.89
C THR A 125 -9.62 3.28 -15.71
N VAL A 126 -8.79 4.30 -15.92
CA VAL A 126 -7.96 4.90 -14.86
C VAL A 126 -8.86 5.48 -13.77
N GLU A 127 -9.90 6.23 -14.17
CA GLU A 127 -10.83 6.90 -13.26
C GLU A 127 -11.62 5.92 -12.38
N ASP A 128 -12.17 4.85 -12.97
CA ASP A 128 -12.86 3.81 -12.19
C ASP A 128 -11.92 3.08 -11.24
N THR A 129 -10.67 2.88 -11.66
CA THR A 129 -9.64 2.26 -10.83
C THR A 129 -9.35 3.13 -9.62
N TRP A 130 -9.16 4.44 -9.80
CA TRP A 130 -8.93 5.39 -8.71
C TRP A 130 -10.10 5.45 -7.74
N ARG A 131 -11.33 5.63 -8.24
CA ARG A 131 -12.54 5.63 -7.41
C ARG A 131 -12.69 4.34 -6.62
N HIS A 132 -12.43 3.20 -7.27
CA HIS A 132 -12.54 1.92 -6.59
C HIS A 132 -11.45 1.71 -5.53
N ILE A 133 -10.20 2.12 -5.79
CA ILE A 133 -9.14 2.10 -4.77
C ILE A 133 -9.54 2.95 -3.57
N GLY A 134 -10.07 4.16 -3.79
CA GLY A 134 -10.56 5.03 -2.71
C GLY A 134 -11.58 4.33 -1.82
N HIS A 135 -12.59 3.70 -2.42
CA HIS A 135 -13.58 2.91 -1.66
C HIS A 135 -12.95 1.71 -0.93
N LEU A 136 -12.01 0.99 -1.56
CA LEU A 136 -11.36 -0.16 -0.94
C LEU A 136 -10.55 0.23 0.29
N VAL A 137 -9.90 1.38 0.28
CA VAL A 137 -9.15 1.92 1.43
C VAL A 137 -10.07 2.08 2.64
N GLU A 138 -11.31 2.53 2.44
CA GLU A 138 -12.32 2.70 3.51
C GLU A 138 -12.81 1.37 4.10
N THR A 139 -12.62 0.25 3.39
CA THR A 139 -13.01 -1.09 3.87
C THR A 139 -11.95 -1.79 4.73
N ILE A 140 -10.80 -1.13 4.96
CA ILE A 140 -9.74 -1.68 5.81
C ILE A 140 -9.98 -1.22 7.25
N GLU A 141 -10.45 -2.15 8.08
CA GLU A 141 -10.84 -1.87 9.46
C GLU A 141 -9.66 -1.87 10.43
N ALA A 142 -9.82 -1.18 11.56
CA ALA A 142 -8.78 -1.11 12.60
C ALA A 142 -8.36 -2.48 13.14
N ALA A 143 -9.30 -3.41 13.33
CA ALA A 143 -9.00 -4.76 13.79
C ALA A 143 -8.12 -5.52 12.77
N GLU A 144 -8.39 -5.32 11.49
CA GLU A 144 -7.59 -5.92 10.42
C GLU A 144 -6.18 -5.33 10.37
N CYS A 145 -6.03 -4.01 10.53
CA CYS A 145 -4.72 -3.37 10.63
C CYS A 145 -3.89 -3.96 11.77
N LYS A 146 -4.48 -4.14 12.96
CA LYS A 146 -3.79 -4.79 14.11
C LYS A 146 -3.29 -6.17 13.75
N ASN A 147 -4.14 -7.01 13.14
CA ASN A 147 -3.76 -8.36 12.73
C ASN A 147 -2.56 -8.36 11.76
N TYR A 148 -2.48 -7.39 10.84
CA TYR A 148 -1.33 -7.26 9.95
C TYR A 148 -0.03 -6.96 10.70
N PHE A 149 -0.07 -6.05 11.68
CA PHE A 149 1.08 -5.73 12.53
C PHE A 149 1.49 -6.95 13.39
N GLU A 150 0.52 -7.63 14.00
CA GLU A 150 0.78 -8.84 14.80
C GLU A 150 1.45 -9.93 13.94
N ASN A 151 0.92 -10.20 12.75
CA ASN A 151 1.47 -11.20 11.84
C ASN A 151 2.87 -10.83 11.31
N ALA A 152 3.19 -9.53 11.20
CA ALA A 152 4.53 -9.06 10.82
C ALA A 152 5.51 -8.98 12.01
N GLY A 153 5.13 -9.48 13.19
CA GLY A 153 6.00 -9.55 14.37
C GLY A 153 6.06 -8.28 15.22
N TYR A 154 5.15 -7.32 15.02
CA TYR A 154 5.07 -6.09 15.82
C TYR A 154 4.16 -6.24 17.04
N ALA A 155 3.63 -7.44 17.29
CA ALA A 155 2.94 -7.73 18.53
C ALA A 155 3.91 -7.49 19.70
N SER A 156 3.50 -6.67 20.67
CA SER A 156 4.26 -6.54 21.91
C SER A 156 4.39 -7.92 22.52
N VAL A 157 5.62 -8.38 22.78
CA VAL A 157 5.82 -9.41 23.80
C VAL A 157 5.22 -8.82 25.06
N LYS A 158 4.12 -9.40 25.54
CA LYS A 158 3.61 -9.06 26.87
C LYS A 158 4.64 -9.61 27.86
N THR A 159 5.58 -8.78 28.27
CA THR A 159 6.28 -8.95 29.56
C THR A 159 5.31 -8.70 30.69
#